data_AF-A0A316L6P7-F1
#
_entry.id   AF-A0A316L6P7-F1
#
_cell.length_a   1.000
_cell.length_b   1.000
_cell.length_c   1.000
_cell.angle_alpha   90.00
_cell.angle_beta   90.00
_cell.angle_gamma   90.00
#
_symmetry.space_group_name_H-M   'P 1'
#
loop_
_entity.id
_entity.type
_entity.pdbx_description
1 polymer ?
#
loop_
_entity_poly.entity_id
_entity_poly.type
_entity_poly.pdbx_seq_one_letter_code
_entity_poly.pdbx_strand_id
1 'polypeptide(L)'
;MNNLIRSYIKNLSEEDVRSWSARKGILLTDDEAEYAFKYIKNNYDNILNNPASFKIEDHEKKFSEENYQKLKELVKEYIKYLK
;
A
#
# COMPACT_ATOMS: atom_id res chain seq x y z
N MET A 1 -5.29 1.02 19.56
CA MET A 1 -4.79 0.55 18.24
C MET A 1 -4.78 1.67 17.20
N ASN A 2 -5.90 2.36 16.96
CA ASN A 2 -6.00 3.44 15.96
C ASN A 2 -4.99 4.59 16.15
N ASN A 3 -4.69 5.00 17.39
CA ASN A 3 -3.71 6.09 17.64
C ASN A 3 -2.27 5.71 17.27
N LEU A 4 -1.88 4.44 17.43
CA LEU A 4 -0.54 3.96 17.07
C LEU A 4 -0.39 3.92 15.54
N ILE A 5 -1.38 3.36 14.85
CA ILE A 5 -1.37 3.28 13.38
C ILE A 5 -1.43 4.68 12.78
N ARG A 6 -2.29 5.57 13.29
CA ARG A 6 -2.36 6.97 12.85
C ARG A 6 -1.04 7.71 13.06
N SER A 7 -0.38 7.49 14.20
CA SER A 7 0.94 8.10 14.45
C SER A 7 2.01 7.54 13.50
N TYR A 8 1.97 6.25 13.20
CA TYR A 8 2.87 5.63 12.21
C TYR A 8 2.65 6.22 10.83
N ILE A 9 1.40 6.26 10.34
CA ILE A 9 1.07 6.81 9.02
C ILE A 9 1.42 8.30 8.90
N LYS A 10 1.28 9.07 9.99
CA LYS A 10 1.70 10.48 10.02
C LYS A 10 3.19 10.63 9.69
N ASN A 11 4.02 9.75 10.25
CA ASN A 11 5.47 9.76 10.09
C ASN A 11 5.96 8.94 8.90
N LEU A 12 5.09 8.17 8.24
CA LEU A 12 5.42 7.42 7.03
C LEU A 12 5.98 8.36 5.96
N SER A 13 7.08 7.94 5.34
CA SER A 13 7.73 8.59 4.20
C SER A 13 7.61 7.75 2.93
N GLU A 14 7.92 8.35 1.77
CA GLU A 14 8.00 7.64 0.50
C GLU A 14 9.14 6.61 0.48
N GLU A 15 10.25 6.92 1.16
CA GLU A 15 11.39 6.01 1.30
C GLU A 15 11.02 4.76 2.10
N ASP A 16 10.17 4.89 3.12
CA ASP A 16 9.65 3.73 3.87
C ASP A 16 8.85 2.80 2.95
N VAL A 17 8.01 3.37 2.08
CA VAL A 17 7.21 2.60 1.12
C VAL A 17 8.13 1.84 0.15
N ARG A 18 9.15 2.50 -0.40
CA ARG A 18 10.13 1.88 -1.32
C ARG A 18 10.96 0.81 -0.63
N SER A 19 11.49 1.12 0.55
CA SER A 19 12.32 0.20 1.32
C SER A 19 11.54 -1.05 1.71
N TRP A 20 10.28 -0.88 2.11
CA TRP A 20 9.41 -2.00 2.42
C TRP A 20 9.05 -2.83 1.17
N SER A 21 8.68 -2.18 0.06
CA SER A 21 8.34 -2.88 -1.19
C SER A 21 9.55 -3.66 -1.73
N ALA A 22 10.74 -3.07 -1.68
CA ALA A 22 11.98 -3.70 -2.14
C ALA A 22 12.30 -4.98 -1.34
N ARG A 23 12.08 -4.97 -0.01
CA ARG A 23 12.20 -6.18 0.84
C ARG A 23 11.23 -7.30 0.45
N LYS A 24 10.15 -6.97 -0.25
CA LYS A 24 9.18 -7.92 -0.81
C LYS A 24 9.45 -8.27 -2.29
N GLY A 25 10.57 -7.82 -2.85
CA GLY A 25 10.93 -8.06 -4.25
C GLY A 25 10.16 -7.18 -5.25
N ILE A 26 9.59 -6.06 -4.79
CA ILE A 26 8.86 -5.09 -5.60
C ILE A 26 9.67 -3.79 -5.65
N LEU A 27 10.28 -3.53 -6.80
CA LEU A 27 11.09 -2.35 -7.04
C LEU A 27 10.22 -1.27 -7.69
N LEU A 28 9.63 -0.43 -6.84
CA LEU A 28 8.79 0.67 -7.30
C LEU A 28 9.63 1.78 -7.93
N THR A 29 9.19 2.31 -9.06
CA THR A 29 9.74 3.56 -9.62
C THR A 29 9.40 4.76 -8.74
N ASP A 30 9.96 5.92 -9.07
CA ASP A 30 9.65 7.15 -8.34
C ASP A 30 8.15 7.48 -8.34
N ASP A 31 7.54 7.45 -9.52
CA ASP A 31 6.11 7.74 -9.69
C ASP A 31 5.21 6.71 -8.99
N GLU A 32 5.57 5.42 -9.06
CA GLU A 32 4.81 4.33 -8.43
C GLU A 32 4.86 4.44 -6.90
N ALA A 33 6.04 4.74 -6.35
CA ALA A 33 6.24 4.92 -4.92
C ALA A 33 5.51 6.14 -4.40
N GLU A 34 5.61 7.28 -5.09
CA GLU A 34 4.88 8.50 -4.75
C GLU A 34 3.36 8.25 -4.78
N TYR A 35 2.87 7.55 -5.80
CA TYR A 35 1.46 7.18 -5.89
C TYR A 35 1.01 6.31 -4.71
N ALA A 36 1.72 5.22 -4.44
CA ALA A 36 1.40 4.30 -3.36
C ALA A 36 1.42 5.02 -2.00
N PHE A 37 2.43 5.85 -1.75
CA PHE A 37 2.56 6.67 -0.56
C PHE A 37 1.37 7.59 -0.35
N LYS A 38 1.02 8.40 -1.37
CA LYS A 38 -0.13 9.32 -1.31
C LYS A 38 -1.44 8.55 -1.09
N TYR A 39 -1.61 7.42 -1.76
CA TYR A 39 -2.79 6.60 -1.60
C TYR A 39 -2.93 6.08 -0.16
N ILE A 40 -1.85 5.52 0.42
CA ILE A 40 -1.83 5.02 1.79
C ILE A 40 -2.18 6.15 2.77
N LYS A 41 -1.50 7.31 2.67
CA LYS A 41 -1.74 8.44 3.58
C LYS A 41 -3.18 8.94 3.57
N ASN A 42 -3.81 8.94 2.40
CA ASN A 42 -5.15 9.48 2.25
C ASN A 42 -6.26 8.47 2.56
N ASN A 43 -5.99 7.16 2.44
CA ASN A 43 -7.04 6.13 2.49
C ASN A 43 -6.90 5.10 3.62
N TYR A 44 -5.79 5.09 4.38
CA TYR A 44 -5.54 4.08 5.42
C TYR A 44 -6.70 3.91 6.41
N ASP A 45 -7.31 5.01 6.86
CA ASP A 45 -8.36 4.98 7.88
C ASP A 45 -9.61 4.26 7.35
N ASN A 46 -9.99 4.53 6.09
CA ASN A 46 -11.10 3.83 5.44
C ASN A 46 -10.79 2.34 5.20
N ILE A 47 -9.57 2.02 4.76
CA ILE A 47 -9.17 0.63 4.50
C ILE A 47 -9.14 -0.20 5.79
N LEU A 48 -8.71 0.38 6.91
CA LEU A 48 -8.68 -0.33 8.19
C LEU A 48 -10.08 -0.56 8.76
N ASN A 49 -11.00 0.39 8.58
CA ASN A 49 -12.38 0.28 9.07
C ASN A 49 -13.27 -0.54 8.13
N ASN A 50 -12.94 -0.58 6.83
CA ASN A 50 -13.67 -1.32 5.82
C ASN A 50 -12.70 -1.94 4.78
N PRO A 51 -12.01 -3.04 5.12
CA PRO A 51 -11.02 -3.66 4.24
C PRO A 51 -11.59 -4.07 2.88
N ALA A 52 -12.87 -4.48 2.84
CA ALA A 52 -13.55 -4.87 1.61
C ALA A 52 -13.75 -3.73 0.60
N SER A 53 -13.57 -2.47 1.03
CA SER A 53 -13.61 -1.31 0.13
C SER A 53 -12.37 -1.18 -0.75
N PHE A 54 -11.24 -1.78 -0.35
CA PHE A 54 -10.01 -1.71 -1.12
C PHE A 54 -10.02 -2.71 -2.28
N LYS A 55 -9.84 -2.18 -3.50
CA LYS A 55 -9.75 -2.97 -4.74
C LYS A 55 -8.45 -2.62 -5.44
N ILE A 56 -7.52 -3.56 -5.46
CA ILE A 56 -6.22 -3.36 -6.11
C ILE A 56 -6.38 -3.15 -7.61
N GLU A 57 -7.46 -3.69 -8.19
CA GLU A 57 -7.82 -3.57 -9.61
C GLU A 57 -7.99 -2.11 -10.07
N ASP A 58 -8.44 -1.22 -9.19
CA ASP A 58 -8.62 0.19 -9.53
C ASP A 58 -7.28 0.93 -9.73
N HIS A 59 -6.16 0.28 -9.38
CA HIS A 59 -4.81 0.85 -9.37
C HIS A 59 -3.88 0.26 -10.44
N GLU A 60 -4.35 -0.67 -11.26
CA GLU A 60 -3.55 -1.39 -12.27
C GLU A 60 -2.73 -0.45 -13.15
N LYS A 61 -3.36 0.61 -13.68
CA LYS A 61 -2.71 1.58 -14.59
C LYS A 61 -1.68 2.50 -13.91
N LYS A 62 -1.51 2.40 -12.59
CA LYS A 62 -0.59 3.23 -11.81
C LYS A 62 0.73 2.51 -11.51
N PHE A 63 0.80 1.22 -11.84
CA PHE A 63 1.98 0.40 -11.67
C PHE A 63 2.33 -0.26 -13.01
N SER A 64 3.59 -0.59 -13.17
CA SER A 64 4.08 -1.52 -14.17
C SER A 64 3.45 -2.88 -13.96
N GLU A 65 3.25 -3.62 -15.06
CA GLU A 65 2.61 -4.94 -15.04
C GLU A 65 3.27 -5.88 -14.02
N GLU A 66 4.60 -5.94 -14.00
CA GLU A 66 5.35 -6.79 -13.06
C GLU A 66 5.08 -6.42 -11.60
N ASN A 67 5.18 -5.13 -11.26
CA ASN A 67 4.95 -4.67 -9.89
C ASN A 67 3.48 -4.84 -9.48
N TYR A 68 2.55 -4.59 -10.39
CA TYR A 68 1.12 -4.77 -10.15
C TYR A 68 0.78 -6.22 -9.80
N GLN A 69 1.27 -7.21 -10.56
CA GLN A 69 1.00 -8.62 -10.26
C GLN A 69 1.54 -9.03 -8.89
N LYS A 70 2.75 -8.57 -8.52
CA LYS A 70 3.32 -8.83 -7.19
C LYS A 70 2.51 -8.13 -6.08
N LEU A 71 2.11 -6.88 -6.28
CA LEU A 71 1.29 -6.13 -5.32
C LEU A 71 -0.06 -6.80 -5.11
N LYS A 72 -0.69 -7.29 -6.17
CA LYS A 72 -1.97 -8.00 -6.11
C LYS A 72 -1.90 -9.24 -5.23
N GLU A 73 -0.85 -10.04 -5.36
CA GLU A 73 -0.62 -11.21 -4.50
C GLU A 73 -0.35 -10.80 -3.05
N LEU A 74 0.47 -9.78 -2.80
CA LEU A 74 0.72 -9.27 -1.44
C LEU A 74 -0.56 -8.76 -0.78
N VAL A 75 -1.37 -7.97 -1.49
CA VAL A 75 -2.64 -7.46 -0.95
C VAL A 75 -3.55 -8.60 -0.54
N LYS A 76 -3.68 -9.62 -1.40
CA LYS A 76 -4.49 -10.81 -1.12
C LYS A 76 -4.00 -11.60 0.09
N GLU A 77 -2.69 -11.63 0.33
CA GLU A 77 -2.09 -12.20 1.52
C GLU A 77 -2.42 -11.37 2.77
N TYR A 78 -2.12 -10.06 2.73
CA TYR A 78 -2.16 -9.20 3.91
C TYR A 78 -3.56 -8.78 4.35
N ILE A 79 -4.51 -8.64 3.42
CA ILE A 79 -5.90 -8.21 3.74
C ILE A 79 -6.60 -9.19 4.68
N LYS A 80 -6.15 -10.45 4.73
CA LYS A 80 -6.67 -11.49 5.63
C LYS A 80 -6.40 -11.19 7.11
N TYR A 81 -5.36 -10.41 7.42
CA TYR A 81 -5.01 -10.01 8.78
C TYR A 81 -5.76 -8.78 9.28
N LEU A 82 -6.57 -8.14 8.42
CA LEU A 82 -7.43 -7.01 8.79
C LEU A 82 -8.85 -7.45 9.21
N LYS A 83 -9.07 -8.77 9.38
CA LYS A 83 -10.33 -9.37 9.83
C LYS A 83 -10.41 -9.48 11.34
#